data_AF-A0A3S3N2D5-F1
#
_entry.id   AF-A0A3S3N2D5-F1
#
_cell.length_a   1.000
_cell.length_b   1.000
_cell.length_c   1.000
_cell.angle_alpha   90.00
_cell.angle_beta   90.00
_cell.angle_gamma   90.00
#
_symmetry.space_group_name_H-M   'P 1'
#
loop_
_entity.id
_entity.type
_entity.pdbx_description
1 polymer ?
#
loop_
_entity_poly.entity_id
_entity_poly.type
_entity_poly.pdbx_seq_one_letter_code
_entity_poly.pdbx_strand_id
1 'polypeptide(L)'
;MQLLTYIRSNRGAIVNYGKRYQAGLCVATTLAESAVNSLVGKRMVKKQQMRWSLHGAHMLMQVRTADLNGELRNRLRAPFRQPEPNVLPLFKPKPPLLRAA
;
A
#
# COMPACT_ATOMS: atom_id res chain seq x y z
N MET A 1 -2.84 27.63 10.10
CA MET A 1 -4.26 27.39 9.75
C MET A 1 -4.49 26.16 8.86
N GLN A 2 -3.60 25.82 7.91
CA GLN A 2 -3.80 24.70 6.97
C GLN A 2 -3.99 23.31 7.63
N LEU A 3 -3.24 23.00 8.70
CA LEU A 3 -3.36 21.72 9.41
C LEU A 3 -4.74 21.53 10.06
N LEU A 4 -5.28 22.56 10.70
CA LEU A 4 -6.60 22.49 11.33
C LEU A 4 -7.70 22.29 10.29
N THR A 5 -7.60 22.97 9.14
CA THR A 5 -8.51 22.78 8.01
C THR A 5 -8.43 21.36 7.46
N TYR A 6 -7.23 20.80 7.31
CA TYR A 6 -7.02 19.42 6.88
C TYR A 6 -7.65 18.42 7.85
N ILE A 7 -7.39 18.55 9.16
CA ILE A 7 -7.96 17.66 10.18
C ILE A 7 -9.49 17.72 10.19
N ARG A 8 -10.06 18.93 10.13
CA ARG A 8 -11.52 19.11 10.09
C ARG A 8 -12.14 18.49 8.85
N SER A 9 -11.53 18.69 7.68
CA SER A 9 -12.03 18.18 6.39
C SER A 9 -11.95 16.66 6.28
N ASN A 10 -10.98 16.04 6.97
CA ASN A 10 -10.72 14.60 6.92
C ASN A 10 -11.16 13.86 8.18
N ARG A 11 -11.90 14.49 9.10
CA ARG A 11 -12.28 13.91 10.41
C ARG A 11 -12.88 12.49 10.31
N GLY A 12 -13.71 12.24 9.31
CA GLY A 12 -14.34 10.93 9.08
C GLY A 12 -13.40 9.86 8.49
N ALA A 13 -12.24 10.26 7.95
CA ALA A 13 -11.22 9.37 7.40
C ALA A 13 -10.04 9.15 8.37
N ILE A 14 -9.91 9.96 9.42
CA ILE A 14 -8.85 9.81 10.42
C ILE A 14 -9.13 8.59 11.29
N VAL A 15 -8.20 7.63 11.26
CA VAL A 15 -8.30 6.40 12.04
C VAL A 15 -8.07 6.70 13.53
N ASN A 16 -8.97 6.22 14.40
CA ASN A 16 -8.76 6.25 15.84
C ASN A 16 -7.80 5.11 16.25
N TYR A 17 -6.51 5.42 16.29
CA TYR A 17 -5.47 4.48 16.67
C TYR A 17 -5.55 4.03 18.14
N GLY A 18 -6.05 4.88 19.04
CA GLY A 18 -6.26 4.51 20.45
C GLY A 18 -7.32 3.41 20.61
N LYS A 19 -8.44 3.53 19.90
CA LYS A 19 -9.48 2.49 19.85
C LYS A 19 -8.97 1.20 19.22
N ARG A 20 -8.12 1.29 18.18
CA ARG A 20 -7.49 0.10 17.57
C ARG A 20 -6.52 -0.59 18.53
N TYR A 21 -5.70 0.17 19.25
CA TYR A 21 -4.79 -0.36 20.26
C TYR A 21 -5.54 -1.11 21.35
N GLN A 22 -6.60 -0.50 21.90
CA GLN A 22 -7.47 -1.13 22.91
C GLN A 22 -8.16 -2.40 22.40
N ALA A 23 -8.45 -2.48 21.10
CA ALA A 23 -9.04 -3.66 20.46
C ALA A 23 -8.00 -4.70 20.01
N GLY A 24 -6.71 -4.52 20.32
CA GLY A 24 -5.63 -5.42 19.87
C GLY A 24 -5.39 -5.42 18.36
N LEU A 25 -5.94 -4.44 17.63
CA LEU A 25 -5.77 -4.31 16.19
C LEU A 25 -4.43 -3.63 15.87
N CYS A 26 -3.81 -4.02 14.76
CA CYS A 26 -2.54 -3.44 14.34
C CYS A 26 -2.62 -1.91 14.19
N VAL A 27 -1.79 -1.21 14.96
CA VAL A 27 -1.75 0.26 15.05
C VAL A 27 -0.72 0.83 14.07
N ALA A 28 0.39 0.12 13.84
CA ALA A 28 1.51 0.58 13.03
C ALA A 28 1.59 -0.20 11.72
N THR A 29 1.57 0.53 10.61
CA THR A 29 1.87 0.00 9.26
C THR A 29 3.38 -0.09 9.00
N THR A 30 4.21 0.30 9.96
CA THR A 30 5.68 0.42 9.81
C THR A 30 6.37 -0.84 9.33
N LEU A 31 5.92 -2.04 9.76
CA LEU A 31 6.47 -3.31 9.29
C LEU A 31 6.12 -3.58 7.81
N ALA A 32 4.88 -3.31 7.42
CA ALA A 32 4.44 -3.46 6.03
C ALA A 32 5.12 -2.42 5.14
N GLU A 33 5.21 -1.18 5.60
CA GLU A 33 5.88 -0.07 4.91
C GLU A 33 7.37 -0.34 4.73
N SER A 34 8.07 -0.86 5.75
CA SER A 34 9.49 -1.20 5.65
C SER A 34 9.74 -2.37 4.70
N ALA A 35 8.87 -3.38 4.70
CA ALA A 35 8.92 -4.49 3.74
C ALA A 35 8.73 -4.00 2.30
N VAL A 36 7.74 -3.14 2.05
CA VAL A 36 7.53 -2.51 0.73
C VAL A 36 8.72 -1.64 0.34
N ASN A 37 9.25 -0.84 1.26
CA ASN A 37 10.41 0.01 1.00
C ASN A 37 11.66 -0.82 0.65
N SER A 38 11.87 -1.95 1.33
CA SER A 38 12.95 -2.89 1.00
C SER A 38 12.77 -3.50 -0.39
N LEU A 39 11.54 -3.91 -0.74
CA LEU A 39 11.20 -4.46 -2.06
C LEU A 39 11.44 -3.45 -3.19
N VAL A 40 10.99 -2.21 -3.00
CA VAL A 40 11.21 -1.11 -3.95
C VAL A 40 12.70 -0.77 -4.04
N GLY A 41 13.35 -0.59 -2.89
CA GLY A 41 14.77 -0.23 -2.79
C GLY A 41 15.70 -1.23 -3.48
N LYS A 42 15.45 -2.54 -3.30
CA LYS A 42 16.20 -3.63 -3.98
C LYS A 42 16.17 -3.50 -5.50
N ARG A 43 15.11 -2.95 -6.09
CA ARG A 43 15.00 -2.77 -7.56
C ARG A 43 15.52 -1.41 -8.03
N MET A 44 15.47 -0.38 -7.19
CA MET A 44 15.43 1.01 -7.65
C MET A 44 16.46 1.96 -7.05
N VAL A 45 17.26 1.55 -6.07
CA VAL A 45 18.18 2.49 -5.44
C VAL A 45 19.16 3.08 -6.49
N LYS A 46 19.02 4.40 -6.66
CA LYS A 46 19.92 5.38 -7.32
C LYS A 46 20.05 5.43 -8.84
N LYS A 47 19.49 4.53 -9.66
CA LYS A 47 19.77 4.53 -11.12
C LYS A 47 18.58 4.65 -12.07
N GLN A 48 17.35 4.38 -11.66
CA GLN A 48 16.21 4.44 -12.59
C GLN A 48 14.94 4.84 -11.86
N GLN A 49 14.34 5.98 -12.23
CA GLN A 49 13.05 6.40 -11.69
C GLN A 49 11.94 5.67 -12.45
N MET A 50 11.10 4.91 -11.73
CA MET A 50 10.04 4.13 -12.35
C MET A 50 8.87 4.98 -12.84
N ARG A 51 8.48 4.77 -14.10
CA ARG A 51 7.17 5.14 -14.65
C ARG A 51 6.29 3.89 -14.68
N TRP A 52 5.74 3.49 -13.55
CA TRP A 52 4.81 2.37 -13.51
C TRP A 52 3.38 2.86 -13.38
N SER A 53 2.48 2.20 -14.10
CA SER A 53 1.07 2.27 -13.74
C SER A 53 0.86 1.60 -12.38
N LEU A 54 -0.16 2.03 -11.64
CA LEU A 54 -0.56 1.42 -10.38
C LEU A 54 -0.71 -0.10 -10.51
N HIS A 55 -1.29 -0.55 -11.62
CA HIS A 55 -1.46 -1.96 -11.94
C HIS A 55 -0.12 -2.69 -12.12
N GLY A 56 0.81 -2.13 -12.90
CA GLY A 56 2.13 -2.72 -13.09
C GLY A 56 2.95 -2.80 -11.81
N ALA A 57 2.82 -1.79 -10.93
CA ALA A 57 3.44 -1.80 -9.62
C ALA A 57 2.90 -2.91 -8.73
N HIS A 58 1.57 -3.06 -8.68
CA HIS A 58 0.92 -4.11 -7.90
C HIS A 58 1.35 -5.51 -8.37
N MET A 59 1.31 -5.78 -9.68
CA MET A 59 1.70 -7.09 -10.22
C MET A 59 3.14 -7.45 -9.88
N LEU A 60 4.06 -6.49 -9.99
CA LEU A 60 5.44 -6.77 -9.64
C LEU A 60 5.61 -7.01 -8.14
N MET A 61 4.94 -6.24 -7.28
CA MET A 61 5.01 -6.47 -5.83
C MET A 61 4.59 -7.90 -5.51
N GLN A 62 3.54 -8.43 -6.13
CA GLN A 62 3.13 -9.83 -5.95
C GLN A 62 4.24 -10.83 -6.31
N VAL A 63 4.90 -10.64 -7.45
CA VAL A 63 6.00 -11.50 -7.89
C VAL A 63 7.18 -11.44 -6.93
N ARG A 64 7.56 -10.23 -6.50
CA ARG A 64 8.72 -10.04 -5.62
C ARG A 64 8.47 -10.55 -4.21
N THR A 65 7.28 -10.36 -3.67
CA THR A 65 6.90 -10.96 -2.39
C THR A 65 6.92 -12.49 -2.49
N ALA A 66 6.43 -13.08 -3.58
CA ALA A 66 6.49 -14.52 -3.77
C ALA A 66 7.92 -15.05 -3.89
N ASP A 67 8.81 -14.30 -4.53
CA ASP A 67 10.25 -14.63 -4.62
C ASP A 67 10.92 -14.60 -3.24
N LEU A 68 10.71 -13.53 -2.46
CA LEU A 68 11.24 -13.41 -1.11
C LEU A 68 10.71 -14.50 -0.16
N ASN A 69 9.44 -14.89 -0.32
CA ASN A 69 8.84 -15.96 0.48
C ASN A 69 9.24 -17.37 0.01
N GLY A 70 10.00 -17.50 -1.09
CA GLY A 70 10.35 -18.80 -1.68
C GLY A 70 9.16 -19.52 -2.35
N GLU A 71 8.02 -18.84 -2.50
CA GLU A 71 6.77 -19.39 -3.04
C GLU A 71 6.65 -19.22 -4.56
N LEU A 72 7.52 -18.44 -5.20
CA LEU A 72 7.37 -18.05 -6.60
C LEU A 72 7.18 -19.25 -7.53
N ARG A 73 8.00 -20.30 -7.38
CA ARG A 73 7.91 -21.51 -8.20
C ARG A 73 6.56 -22.22 -8.06
N ASN A 74 5.98 -22.22 -6.86
CA ASN A 74 4.69 -22.84 -6.60
C ASN A 74 3.55 -21.99 -7.18
N ARG A 75 3.64 -20.66 -7.05
CA ARG A 75 2.64 -19.74 -7.61
C ARG A 75 2.62 -19.74 -9.14
N LEU A 76 3.77 -19.90 -9.79
CA LEU A 76 3.85 -20.02 -11.25
C LEU A 76 3.27 -21.32 -11.80
N ARG A 77 3.20 -22.38 -10.97
CA ARG A 77 2.55 -23.66 -11.33
C ARG A 77 1.03 -23.62 -11.14
N ALA A 78 0.53 -22.71 -10.33
CA ALA A 78 -0.90 -22.53 -10.12
C ALA A 78 -1.52 -21.74 -11.29
N PRO A 79 -2.80 -21.99 -11.62
CA PRO A 79 -3.54 -21.16 -12.56
C PRO A 79 -3.52 -19.69 -12.10
N PHE A 80 -3.45 -18.77 -13.06
CA PHE A 80 -3.48 -17.34 -12.75
C PHE A 80 -4.75 -17.00 -11.98
N ARG A 81 -4.59 -16.54 -10.73
CA ARG A 81 -5.70 -16.04 -9.93
C ARG A 81 -5.99 -14.62 -10.38
N GLN A 82 -7.17 -14.41 -10.97
CA GLN A 82 -7.68 -13.07 -11.24
C GLN A 82 -7.67 -12.28 -9.92
N PRO A 83 -7.19 -11.02 -9.90
CA PRO A 83 -7.31 -10.21 -8.71
C PRO A 83 -8.77 -10.14 -8.30
N GLU A 84 -9.06 -10.52 -7.04
CA GLU A 84 -10.41 -10.53 -6.50
C GLU A 84 -11.10 -9.20 -6.81
N PRO A 85 -12.20 -9.18 -7.59
CA PRO A 85 -12.82 -7.94 -8.06
C PRO A 85 -13.38 -7.09 -6.91
N ASN A 86 -13.48 -7.66 -5.71
CA ASN A 86 -14.20 -7.10 -4.57
C ASN A 86 -13.33 -6.84 -3.35
N VAL A 87 -12.00 -6.66 -3.50
CA VAL A 87 -11.21 -6.07 -2.42
C VAL A 87 -11.67 -4.62 -2.27
N LEU A 88 -12.58 -4.38 -1.31
CA LEU A 88 -12.89 -3.03 -0.86
C LEU A 88 -11.55 -2.33 -0.63
N PRO A 89 -11.27 -1.20 -1.30
CA PRO A 89 -10.05 -0.48 -1.04
C PRO A 89 -10.04 -0.16 0.45
N LEU A 90 -9.16 -0.82 1.21
CA LEU A 90 -8.96 -0.58 2.64
C LEU A 90 -8.74 0.93 2.88
N PHE A 91 -8.20 1.57 1.86
CA PHE A 91 -8.13 3.00 1.69
C PHE A 91 -8.83 3.37 0.38
N LYS A 92 -10.01 3.99 0.45
CA LYS A 92 -10.54 4.83 -0.63
C LYS A 92 -10.01 6.23 -0.37
N PRO A 93 -8.86 6.65 -0.97
CA PRO A 93 -8.44 8.03 -0.82
C PRO A 93 -9.57 8.91 -1.36
N LYS A 94 -10.17 9.73 -0.50
CA LYS A 94 -10.88 10.89 -1.01
C LYS A 94 -9.80 11.74 -1.67
N PRO A 95 -9.87 12.03 -2.98
CA PRO A 95 -8.82 12.78 -3.64
C PRO A 95 -8.59 14.06 -2.82
N PRO A 96 -7.33 14.39 -2.46
CA PRO A 96 -7.08 15.64 -1.78
C PRO A 96 -7.69 16.75 -2.65
N LEU A 97 -8.42 17.68 -2.04
CA LEU A 97 -9.01 18.87 -2.69
C LEU A 97 -7.93 19.83 -3.26
N LEU A 98 -6.72 19.34 -3.48
CA LEU A 98 -5.61 20.06 -4.08
C LEU A 98 -5.66 19.81 -5.58
N ARG A 99 -6.49 20.61 -6.26
CA ARG A 99 -5.99 21.24 -7.49
C ARG A 99 -4.74 22.02 -7.06
N ALA A 100 -3.57 21.43 -7.27
CA ALA A 100 -2.35 22.23 -7.29
C ALA A 100 -2.51 23.20 -8.47
N ALA A 101 -2.44 24.50 -8.15
CA ALA A 101 -2.28 25.56 -9.13
C ALA A 101 -0.90 25.47 -9.77
#